data_AF-A0A839AA66-F1
#
_entry.id   AF-A0A839AA66-F1
#
_cell.length_a   1.000
_cell.length_b   1.000
_cell.length_c   1.000
_cell.angle_alpha   90.00
_cell.angle_beta   90.00
_cell.angle_gamma   90.00
#
_symmetry.space_group_name_H-M   'P 1'
#
loop_
_entity.id
_entity.type
_entity.pdbx_description
1 polymer ?
#
loop_
_entity_poly.entity_id
_entity_poly.type
_entity_poly.pdbx_seq_one_letter_code
_entity_poly.pdbx_strand_id
1 'polypeptide(L)'
;DASFNGINLINSSDTELTVAFNERRDEGRSELVIGGVDLTSFGLDLTSANSLDGSEAESKLNDLSSALSSLRSASGKFGSQLTTVNIREDFTKDLINTLQTGADNLVLADTNEEGANLLALQTRQSLSTTALSLASQADQAVLRLL
;
A
#
# COMPACT_ATOMS: atom_id res chain seq x y z
N ASP A 1 -20.40 17.61 6.93
CA ASP A 1 -18.99 18.03 7.09
C ASP A 1 -18.16 17.17 6.14
N ALA A 2 -17.37 17.81 5.26
CA ALA A 2 -16.56 17.13 4.23
C ALA A 2 -15.06 17.15 4.59
N SER A 3 -14.74 17.50 5.84
CA SER A 3 -13.38 17.64 6.32
C SER A 3 -12.81 16.29 6.76
N PHE A 4 -11.56 16.00 6.40
CA PHE A 4 -10.81 14.83 6.85
C PHE A 4 -9.48 15.27 7.42
N ASN A 5 -9.15 14.86 8.65
CA ASN A 5 -7.93 15.26 9.36
C ASN A 5 -7.67 16.79 9.36
N GLY A 6 -8.75 17.59 9.39
CA GLY A 6 -8.67 19.06 9.34
C GLY A 6 -8.49 19.66 7.94
N ILE A 7 -8.39 18.84 6.89
CA ILE A 7 -8.31 19.27 5.49
C ILE A 7 -9.71 19.19 4.88
N ASN A 8 -10.14 20.27 4.24
CA ASN A 8 -11.38 20.31 3.48
C ASN A 8 -11.08 20.74 2.04
N LEU A 9 -11.38 19.86 1.09
CA LEU A 9 -11.02 20.05 -0.32
C LEU A 9 -12.08 20.81 -1.13
N ILE A 10 -13.21 21.17 -0.52
CA ILE A 10 -14.37 21.74 -1.25
C ILE A 10 -14.81 23.13 -0.77
N ASN A 11 -14.18 23.69 0.26
CA ASN A 11 -14.55 25.00 0.82
C ASN A 11 -13.43 26.04 0.77
N SER A 12 -12.29 25.70 0.19
CA SER A 12 -11.12 26.57 0.07
C SER A 12 -10.21 26.06 -1.04
N SER A 13 -9.53 26.99 -1.72
CA SER A 13 -8.46 26.70 -2.68
C SER A 13 -7.09 26.53 -2.03
N ASP A 14 -6.95 26.89 -0.75
CA ASP A 14 -5.66 26.97 -0.05
C ASP A 14 -5.34 25.69 0.73
N THR A 15 -6.25 24.72 0.69
CA THR A 15 -6.08 23.41 1.32
C THR A 15 -5.49 22.42 0.34
N GLU A 16 -4.72 21.47 0.85
CA GLU A 16 -4.16 20.39 0.06
C GLU A 16 -4.16 19.10 0.86
N LEU A 17 -4.49 17.99 0.20
CA LEU A 17 -4.22 16.66 0.69
C LEU A 17 -3.09 16.03 -0.13
N THR A 18 -1.94 15.80 0.49
CA THR A 18 -0.82 15.08 -0.12
C THR A 18 -0.91 13.60 0.22
N VAL A 19 -0.95 12.75 -0.80
CA VAL A 19 -0.93 11.28 -0.67
C VAL A 19 0.46 10.79 -1.10
N ALA A 20 1.23 10.25 -0.15
CA ALA A 20 2.53 9.65 -0.44
C ALA A 20 2.37 8.20 -0.93
N PHE A 21 3.05 7.86 -2.02
CA PHE A 21 3.11 6.51 -2.59
C PHE A 21 4.41 5.78 -2.25
N ASN A 22 5.38 6.45 -1.62
CA ASN A 22 6.59 5.85 -1.08
C ASN A 22 7.05 6.56 0.20
N GLU A 23 7.97 5.92 0.92
CA GLU A 23 8.52 6.43 2.19
C GLU A 23 9.62 7.49 2.00
N ARG A 24 9.98 7.81 0.76
CA ARG A 24 11.06 8.76 0.49
C ARG A 24 10.61 10.17 0.84
N ARG A 25 11.51 10.94 1.45
CA ARG A 25 11.31 12.35 1.82
C ARG A 25 12.22 13.30 1.04
N ASP A 26 12.95 12.78 0.07
CA ASP A 26 13.88 13.52 -0.78
C ASP A 26 13.29 13.77 -2.18
N GLU A 27 14.12 14.12 -3.15
CA GLU A 27 13.72 14.38 -4.55
C GLU A 27 13.15 13.13 -5.25
N GLY A 28 13.35 11.93 -4.68
CA GLY A 28 12.80 10.67 -5.19
C GLY A 28 11.42 10.32 -4.64
N ARG A 29 10.78 11.23 -3.90
CA ARG A 29 9.42 11.01 -3.39
C ARG A 29 8.42 10.84 -4.53
N SER A 30 7.49 9.91 -4.36
CA SER A 30 6.37 9.72 -5.27
C SER A 30 5.09 10.05 -4.50
N GLU A 31 4.40 11.10 -4.92
CA GLU A 31 3.22 11.61 -4.22
C GLU A 31 2.18 12.14 -5.22
N LEU A 32 0.93 12.18 -4.76
CA LEU A 32 -0.16 12.88 -5.43
C LEU A 32 -0.62 14.03 -4.53
N VAL A 33 -0.51 15.24 -5.07
CA VAL A 33 -0.98 16.48 -4.46
C VAL A 33 -2.42 16.75 -4.92
N ILE A 34 -3.38 16.72 -3.98
CA ILE A 34 -4.79 17.01 -4.24
C ILE A 34 -5.11 18.39 -3.66
N GLY A 35 -5.02 19.41 -4.50
CA GLY A 35 -5.42 20.77 -4.13
C GLY A 35 -6.93 20.92 -4.00
N GLY A 36 -7.34 21.69 -3.00
CA GLY A 36 -8.73 22.07 -2.75
C GLY A 36 -9.29 22.99 -3.81
N VAL A 37 -10.61 23.04 -3.88
CA VAL A 37 -11.38 23.94 -4.72
C VAL A 37 -12.45 24.57 -3.85
N ASP A 38 -12.63 25.88 -3.91
CA ASP A 38 -13.76 26.52 -3.24
C ASP A 38 -15.05 26.31 -4.05
N LEU A 39 -15.91 25.41 -3.58
CA LEU A 39 -17.23 25.10 -4.14
C LEU A 39 -18.36 25.72 -3.31
N THR A 40 -18.05 26.70 -2.46
CA THR A 40 -19.07 27.51 -1.77
C THR A 40 -19.71 28.52 -2.73
N SER A 41 -20.75 29.22 -2.27
CA SER A 41 -21.33 30.31 -3.07
C SER A 41 -20.33 31.40 -3.42
N PHE A 42 -19.31 31.62 -2.59
CA PHE A 42 -18.24 32.58 -2.89
C PHE A 42 -17.34 32.08 -4.01
N GLY A 43 -16.81 30.86 -3.90
CA GLY A 43 -15.96 30.26 -4.93
C GLY A 43 -16.66 29.97 -6.26
N LEU A 44 -17.99 29.82 -6.24
CA LEU A 44 -18.83 29.63 -7.43
C LEU A 44 -19.43 30.93 -7.99
N ASP A 45 -19.09 32.09 -7.41
CA ASP A 45 -19.62 33.41 -7.78
C ASP A 45 -21.16 33.49 -7.76
N LEU A 46 -21.78 32.76 -6.84
CA LEU A 46 -23.22 32.74 -6.65
C LEU A 46 -23.63 33.82 -5.66
N THR A 47 -24.36 34.81 -6.15
CA THR A 47 -24.93 35.90 -5.36
C THR A 47 -26.46 35.84 -5.34
N SER A 48 -27.07 36.28 -4.22
CA SER A 48 -28.52 36.34 -4.07
C SER A 48 -29.16 37.26 -5.11
N ALA A 49 -30.37 36.91 -5.56
CA ALA A 49 -31.18 37.78 -6.40
C ALA A 49 -31.89 38.84 -5.55
N ASN A 50 -32.15 40.02 -6.13
CA ASN A 50 -32.79 41.15 -5.45
C ASN A 50 -34.26 41.31 -5.85
N SER A 51 -34.55 41.37 -7.16
CA SER A 51 -35.89 41.63 -7.71
C SER A 51 -36.45 40.44 -8.50
N LEU A 52 -35.57 39.60 -9.07
CA LEU A 52 -35.89 38.55 -10.04
C LEU A 52 -36.69 39.07 -11.25
N ASP A 53 -36.42 40.29 -11.69
CA ASP A 53 -36.89 40.73 -13.01
C ASP A 53 -36.32 39.85 -14.13
N GLY A 54 -36.90 39.94 -15.33
CA GLY A 54 -36.52 39.05 -16.43
C GLY A 54 -35.03 39.10 -16.80
N SER A 55 -34.35 40.23 -16.58
CA SER A 55 -32.92 40.36 -16.86
C SER A 55 -32.07 39.76 -15.74
N GLU A 56 -32.42 40.00 -14.47
CA GLU A 56 -31.71 39.41 -13.33
C GLU A 56 -31.89 37.89 -13.30
N ALA A 57 -33.10 37.39 -13.61
CA ALA A 57 -33.38 35.96 -13.69
C ALA A 57 -32.52 35.25 -14.73
N GLU A 58 -32.38 35.83 -15.93
CA GLU A 58 -31.52 35.30 -17.00
C GLU A 58 -30.04 35.31 -16.57
N SER A 59 -29.58 36.39 -15.93
CA SER A 59 -28.22 36.44 -15.39
C SER A 59 -27.98 35.34 -14.35
N LYS A 60 -28.91 35.12 -13.42
CA LYS A 60 -28.79 34.10 -12.38
C LYS A 60 -28.81 32.68 -12.93
N LEU A 61 -29.57 32.43 -14.00
CA LEU A 61 -29.53 31.14 -14.71
C LEU A 61 -28.15 30.89 -15.33
N ASN A 62 -27.51 31.93 -15.89
CA ASN A 62 -26.16 31.84 -16.42
C ASN A 62 -25.11 31.61 -15.31
N ASP A 63 -25.23 32.29 -14.17
CA ASP A 63 -24.39 32.06 -12.99
C ASP A 63 -24.50 30.60 -12.52
N LEU A 64 -25.73 30.09 -12.37
CA LEU A 64 -25.99 28.69 -11.96
C LEU A 64 -25.46 27.66 -12.98
N SER A 65 -25.58 27.94 -14.28
CA SER A 65 -25.02 27.10 -15.33
C SER A 65 -23.49 27.01 -15.24
N SER A 66 -22.85 28.16 -14.99
CA SER A 66 -21.39 28.26 -14.80
C SER A 66 -20.93 27.55 -13.53
N ALA A 67 -21.66 27.71 -12.42
CA ALA A 67 -21.40 27.00 -11.17
C ALA A 67 -21.53 25.48 -11.34
N LEU A 68 -22.55 25.01 -12.06
CA LEU A 68 -22.73 23.58 -12.36
C LEU A 68 -21.60 23.02 -13.22
N SER A 69 -21.12 23.79 -14.21
CA SER A 69 -19.94 23.41 -15.01
C SER A 69 -18.69 23.28 -14.14
N SER A 70 -18.46 24.23 -13.24
CA SER A 70 -17.36 24.21 -12.29
C SER A 70 -17.43 23.01 -11.34
N LEU A 71 -18.61 22.68 -10.82
CA LEU A 71 -18.84 21.51 -9.97
C LEU A 71 -18.53 20.19 -10.72
N ARG A 72 -18.96 20.07 -11.98
CA ARG A 72 -18.65 18.90 -12.81
C ARG A 72 -17.16 18.76 -13.09
N SER A 73 -16.48 19.87 -13.36
CA SER A 73 -15.03 19.90 -13.56
C SER A 73 -14.27 19.46 -12.30
N ALA A 74 -14.62 20.02 -11.14
CA ALA A 74 -14.04 19.64 -9.85
C ALA A 74 -14.31 18.15 -9.52
N SER A 75 -15.54 17.68 -9.76
CA SER A 75 -15.91 16.27 -9.57
C SER A 75 -15.10 15.33 -10.48
N GLY A 76 -14.92 15.68 -11.75
CA GLY A 76 -14.09 14.91 -12.68
C GLY A 76 -12.62 14.86 -12.26
N LYS A 77 -12.07 16.00 -11.80
CA LYS A 77 -10.71 16.09 -11.26
C LYS A 77 -10.55 15.17 -10.05
N PHE A 78 -11.40 15.29 -9.04
CA PHE A 78 -11.35 14.43 -7.85
C PHE A 78 -11.57 12.95 -8.19
N GLY A 79 -12.46 12.64 -9.14
CA GLY A 79 -12.67 11.27 -9.62
C GLY A 79 -11.39 10.68 -10.23
N SER A 80 -10.72 11.40 -11.13
CA SER A 80 -9.45 10.94 -11.72
C SER A 80 -8.32 10.76 -10.70
N GLN A 81 -8.25 11.66 -9.72
CA GLN A 81 -7.27 11.59 -8.63
C GLN A 81 -7.56 10.38 -7.73
N LEU A 82 -8.83 10.12 -7.40
CA LEU A 82 -9.24 8.93 -6.65
C LEU A 82 -8.90 7.64 -7.41
N THR A 83 -9.16 7.59 -8.72
CA THR A 83 -8.75 6.44 -9.54
C THR A 83 -7.25 6.21 -9.47
N THR A 84 -6.44 7.27 -9.50
CA THR A 84 -4.98 7.17 -9.36
C THR A 84 -4.58 6.60 -8.00
N VAL A 85 -5.22 7.06 -6.91
CA VAL A 85 -4.98 6.54 -5.56
C VAL A 85 -5.33 5.05 -5.47
N ASN A 86 -6.50 4.65 -5.97
CA ASN A 86 -6.92 3.24 -5.95
C ASN A 86 -5.95 2.34 -6.74
N ILE A 87 -5.53 2.75 -7.94
CA ILE A 87 -4.57 1.99 -8.75
C ILE A 87 -3.24 1.83 -7.99
N ARG A 88 -2.78 2.88 -7.31
CA ARG A 88 -1.54 2.83 -6.52
C ARG A 88 -1.69 1.96 -5.27
N GLU A 89 -2.85 1.98 -4.63
CA GLU A 89 -3.17 1.12 -3.50
C GLU A 89 -3.12 -0.36 -3.91
N ASP A 90 -3.80 -0.72 -5.00
CA ASP A 90 -3.83 -2.09 -5.52
C ASP A 90 -2.43 -2.56 -5.94
N PHE A 91 -1.71 -1.74 -6.70
CA PHE A 91 -0.31 -2.04 -7.06
C PHE A 91 0.56 -2.29 -5.83
N THR A 92 0.40 -1.49 -4.78
CA THR A 92 1.20 -1.62 -3.56
C THR A 92 0.85 -2.90 -2.81
N LYS A 93 -0.43 -3.27 -2.73
CA LYS A 93 -0.88 -4.54 -2.16
C LYS A 93 -0.31 -5.73 -2.93
N ASP A 94 -0.38 -5.71 -4.26
CA ASP A 94 0.14 -6.77 -5.10
C ASP A 94 1.67 -6.89 -5.01
N LEU A 95 2.37 -5.75 -4.93
CA LEU A 95 3.81 -5.71 -4.70
C LEU A 95 4.16 -6.33 -3.34
N ILE A 96 3.45 -5.96 -2.27
CA ILE A 96 3.64 -6.52 -0.93
C ILE A 96 3.42 -8.04 -0.94
N ASN A 97 2.33 -8.51 -1.55
CA ASN A 97 2.03 -9.95 -1.65
C ASN A 97 3.13 -10.71 -2.41
N THR A 98 3.63 -10.13 -3.50
CA THR A 98 4.72 -10.71 -4.30
C THR A 98 6.02 -10.77 -3.50
N LEU A 99 6.38 -9.67 -2.81
CA LEU A 99 7.59 -9.61 -1.99
C LEU A 99 7.51 -10.54 -0.79
N GLN A 100 6.33 -10.67 -0.16
CA GLN A 100 6.12 -11.62 0.92
C GLN A 100 6.30 -13.07 0.44
N THR A 101 5.66 -13.44 -0.66
CA THR A 101 5.83 -14.77 -1.26
C THR A 101 7.28 -15.03 -1.67
N GLY A 102 7.95 -14.02 -2.25
CA GLY A 102 9.36 -14.11 -2.62
C GLY A 102 10.28 -14.29 -1.41
N ALA A 103 10.03 -13.55 -0.33
CA ALA A 103 10.76 -13.67 0.92
C ALA A 103 10.53 -15.05 1.57
N ASP A 104 9.28 -15.52 1.59
CA ASP A 104 8.94 -16.86 2.07
C ASP A 104 9.69 -17.92 1.25
N ASN A 105 9.74 -17.83 -0.09
CA ASN A 105 10.50 -18.78 -0.90
C ASN A 105 12.02 -18.73 -0.69
N LEU A 106 12.58 -17.60 -0.26
CA LEU A 106 14.01 -17.46 0.04
C LEU A 106 14.37 -17.94 1.46
N VAL A 107 13.41 -17.90 2.39
CA VAL A 107 13.62 -18.25 3.81
C VAL A 107 13.13 -19.67 4.11
N LEU A 108 12.10 -20.15 3.41
CA LEU A 108 11.62 -21.52 3.53
C LEU A 108 12.72 -22.46 3.08
N ALA A 109 13.19 -23.28 4.00
CA ALA A 109 14.13 -24.35 3.70
C ALA A 109 13.48 -25.36 2.75
N ASP A 110 14.24 -25.84 1.76
CA ASP A 110 13.75 -26.90 0.89
C ASP A 110 13.57 -28.17 1.73
N THR A 111 12.31 -28.53 1.98
CA THR A 111 11.96 -29.71 2.78
C THR A 111 12.54 -31.01 2.22
N ASN A 112 12.86 -31.08 0.92
CA ASN A 112 13.57 -32.21 0.34
C ASN A 112 15.04 -32.22 0.73
N GLU A 113 15.71 -31.06 0.72
CA GLU A 113 17.10 -30.94 1.12
C GLU A 113 17.26 -31.15 2.64
N GLU A 114 16.42 -30.51 3.46
CA GLU A 114 16.38 -30.77 4.89
C GLU A 114 16.05 -32.22 5.20
N GLY A 115 15.11 -32.83 4.46
CA GLY A 115 14.73 -34.24 4.60
C GLY A 115 15.89 -35.19 4.26
N ALA A 116 16.60 -34.94 3.16
CA ALA A 116 17.77 -35.71 2.77
C ALA A 116 18.92 -35.53 3.77
N ASN A 117 19.16 -34.31 4.25
CA ASN A 117 20.17 -34.02 5.26
C ASN A 117 19.82 -34.68 6.60
N LEU A 118 18.54 -34.69 7.01
CA LEU A 118 18.07 -35.36 8.21
C LEU A 118 18.24 -36.88 8.11
N LEU A 119 17.91 -37.48 6.96
CA LEU A 119 18.14 -38.91 6.71
C LEU A 119 19.64 -39.25 6.72
N ALA A 120 20.46 -38.42 6.10
CA ALA A 120 21.91 -38.56 6.11
C ALA A 120 22.47 -38.44 7.54
N LEU A 121 21.95 -37.51 8.34
CA LEU A 121 22.33 -37.33 9.74
C LEU A 121 21.94 -38.54 10.58
N GLN A 122 20.72 -39.07 10.43
CA GLN A 122 20.27 -40.30 11.10
C GLN A 122 21.16 -41.50 10.73
N THR A 123 21.50 -41.64 9.45
CA THR A 123 22.41 -42.69 8.97
C THR A 123 23.80 -42.55 9.59
N ARG A 124 24.34 -41.33 9.63
CA ARG A 124 25.63 -41.04 10.28
C ARG A 124 25.60 -41.35 11.77
N GLN A 125 24.51 -41.03 12.47
CA GLN A 125 24.34 -41.36 13.88
C GLN A 125 24.31 -42.88 14.11
N SER A 126 23.55 -43.64 13.30
CA SER A 126 23.50 -45.11 13.36
C SER A 126 24.87 -45.76 13.08
N LEU A 127 25.60 -45.25 12.09
CA LEU A 127 26.98 -45.69 11.82
C LEU A 127 27.91 -45.36 12.99
N SER A 128 27.77 -44.18 13.60
CA SER A 128 28.60 -43.75 14.73
C SER A 128 28.34 -44.59 15.99
N THR A 129 27.09 -44.92 16.29
CA THR A 129 26.75 -45.80 17.42
C THR A 129 27.23 -47.23 17.19
N THR A 130 27.12 -47.73 15.95
CA THR A 130 27.65 -49.06 15.57
C THR A 130 29.17 -49.09 15.67
N ALA A 131 29.86 -48.07 15.15
CA ALA A 131 31.31 -47.94 15.23
C ALA A 131 31.79 -47.85 16.68
N LEU A 132 31.09 -47.10 17.55
CA LEU A 132 31.40 -47.02 18.98
C LEU A 132 31.19 -48.36 19.69
N SER A 133 30.10 -49.08 19.37
CA SER A 133 29.85 -50.42 19.90
C SER A 133 30.96 -51.39 19.49
N LEU A 134 31.37 -51.38 18.22
CA LEU A 134 32.49 -52.19 17.71
C LEU A 134 33.81 -51.82 18.39
N ALA A 135 34.10 -50.53 18.59
CA ALA A 135 35.29 -50.07 19.30
C ALA A 135 35.30 -50.58 20.76
N SER A 136 34.18 -50.45 21.47
CA SER A 136 34.07 -50.95 22.86
C SER A 136 34.21 -52.47 22.96
N GLN A 137 33.72 -53.22 21.97
CA GLN A 137 33.90 -54.68 21.89
C GLN A 137 35.36 -55.05 21.60
N ALA A 138 36.04 -54.30 20.72
CA ALA A 138 37.46 -54.48 20.42
C ALA A 138 38.33 -54.22 21.66
N ASP A 139 38.07 -53.15 22.42
CA ASP A 139 38.78 -52.83 23.66
C ASP A 139 38.58 -53.93 24.73
N GLN A 140 37.36 -54.46 24.88
CA GLN A 140 37.12 -55.59 25.80
C GLN A 140 37.76 -56.90 25.34
N ALA A 141 37.88 -57.15 24.04
CA ALA A 141 38.57 -58.33 23.52
C ALA A 141 40.07 -58.30 23.84
N VAL A 142 40.71 -57.12 23.79
CA VAL A 142 42.10 -56.93 24.23
C VAL A 142 42.26 -57.19 25.72
N LEU A 143 41.32 -56.74 26.55
CA LEU A 143 41.30 -57.00 28.00
C LEU A 143 41.11 -58.48 28.38
N ARG A 144 40.52 -59.32 27.52
CA ARG A 144 40.43 -60.78 27.75
C ARG A 144 41.72 -61.52 27.37
N LEU A 145 42.62 -60.87 26.64
CA LEU A 145 43.88 -61.45 26.16
C LEU A 145 45.08 -61.08 27.05
N LEU A 146 44.94 -60.06 27.89
CA LEU A 146 45.89 -59.65 28.94
C LEU A 146 45.53 -60.32 30.27
#